data_AF-A0A3C0ZEI3-F1
#
_entry.id   AF-A0A3C0ZEI3-F1
#
_cell.length_a   1.000
_cell.length_b   1.000
_cell.length_c   1.000
_cell.angle_alpha   90.00
_cell.angle_beta   90.00
_cell.angle_gamma   90.00
#
_symmetry.space_group_name_H-M   'P 1'
#
loop_
_entity.id
_entity.type
_entity.pdbx_description
1 polymer ?
#
loop_
_entity_poly.entity_id
_entity_poly.type
_entity_poly.pdbx_seq_one_letter_code
_entity_poly.pdbx_strand_id
1 'polypeptide(L)'
;SKRQTPWKTNAIFMVFVSIFAGFVPVSDLGHMVSIGTLFAFTLVCVGILVLRKTDPNLERPFKTPLVPFVPIMGILVCILMMASLPIESWERLAVWLGIGLLIYFVYGKKHSVIRKQHQNQQ
;
A
#
# COMPACT_ATOMS: atom_id res chain seq x y z
N SER A 1 8.33 -14.47 28.16
CA SER A 1 8.10 -15.00 26.80
C SER A 1 9.36 -14.79 25.97
N LYS A 2 10.17 -15.84 25.80
CA LYS A 2 11.54 -15.79 25.26
C LYS A 2 11.46 -16.13 23.76
N ARG A 3 11.72 -15.14 22.90
CA ARG A 3 11.53 -15.08 21.43
C ARG A 3 10.09 -14.79 20.97
N GLN A 4 9.79 -13.50 20.80
CA GLN A 4 8.61 -12.99 20.07
C GLN A 4 8.84 -12.97 18.55
N THR A 5 9.58 -13.95 18.00
CA THR A 5 9.78 -14.02 16.55
C THR A 5 8.59 -14.77 15.93
N PRO A 6 7.96 -14.23 14.87
CA PRO A 6 6.81 -14.86 14.22
C PRO A 6 7.24 -16.04 13.33
N TRP A 7 7.96 -17.01 13.90
CA TRP A 7 8.57 -18.13 13.17
C TRP A 7 7.53 -19.06 12.56
N LYS A 8 6.39 -19.27 13.23
CA LYS A 8 5.27 -20.08 12.71
C LYS A 8 4.67 -19.45 11.45
N THR A 9 4.39 -18.15 11.50
CA THR A 9 3.85 -17.39 10.36
C THR A 9 4.84 -17.36 9.21
N ASN A 10 6.13 -17.13 9.49
CA ASN A 10 7.15 -17.07 8.46
C ASN A 10 7.36 -18.42 7.76
N ALA A 11 7.32 -19.53 8.51
CA ALA A 11 7.45 -20.87 7.94
C ALA A 11 6.26 -21.22 7.02
N ILE A 12 5.03 -20.91 7.46
CA ILE A 12 3.82 -21.12 6.63
C ILE A 12 3.91 -20.30 5.34
N PHE A 13 4.34 -19.03 5.44
CA PHE A 13 4.51 -18.15 4.29
C PHE A 13 5.57 -18.68 3.32
N MET A 14 6.71 -19.17 3.82
CA MET A 14 7.76 -19.79 3.00
C MET A 14 7.24 -20.98 2.20
N VAL A 15 6.54 -21.90 2.86
CA VAL A 15 5.98 -23.08 2.19
C VAL A 15 4.98 -22.65 1.12
N PHE A 16 4.06 -21.76 1.47
CA PHE A 16 3.06 -21.26 0.52
C PHE A 16 3.70 -20.58 -0.70
N VAL A 17 4.62 -19.64 -0.49
CA VAL A 17 5.30 -18.93 -1.59
C VAL A 17 6.14 -19.86 -2.43
N SER A 18 6.82 -20.86 -1.84
CA SER A 18 7.67 -21.80 -2.59
C SER A 18 6.88 -22.63 -3.60
N ILE A 19 5.64 -23.02 -3.26
CA ILE A 19 4.74 -23.73 -4.17
C ILE A 19 4.37 -22.79 -5.32
N PHE A 20 3.87 -21.58 -5.02
CA PHE A 20 3.50 -20.62 -6.06
C PHE A 20 4.68 -20.22 -6.97
N ALA A 21 5.89 -20.10 -6.42
CA ALA A 21 7.09 -19.77 -7.19
C ALA A 21 7.51 -20.89 -8.17
N GLY A 22 7.21 -22.16 -7.87
CA GLY A 22 7.48 -23.28 -8.78
C GLY A 22 6.49 -23.42 -9.93
N PHE A 23 5.24 -22.96 -9.75
CA PHE A 23 4.17 -23.10 -10.74
C PHE A 23 3.86 -21.83 -11.54
N VAL A 24 4.23 -20.64 -11.05
CA VAL A 24 3.93 -19.37 -11.71
C VAL A 24 5.19 -18.77 -12.33
N PRO A 25 5.18 -18.39 -13.62
CA PRO A 25 6.34 -17.79 -14.28
C PRO A 25 6.70 -16.44 -13.65
N VAL A 26 8.00 -16.24 -13.44
CA VAL A 26 8.57 -15.04 -12.78
C VAL A 26 8.25 -13.75 -13.56
N SER A 27 8.05 -13.84 -14.88
CA SER A 27 7.67 -12.70 -15.72
C SER A 27 6.32 -12.10 -15.30
N ASP A 28 5.30 -12.94 -15.16
CA ASP A 28 3.95 -12.49 -14.82
C ASP A 28 3.89 -11.95 -13.38
N LEU A 29 4.59 -12.62 -12.46
CA LEU A 29 4.81 -12.16 -11.09
C LEU A 29 5.48 -10.78 -11.06
N GLY A 30 6.50 -10.58 -11.90
CA GLY A 30 7.23 -9.32 -12.00
C GLY A 30 6.33 -8.15 -12.44
N HIS A 31 5.47 -8.37 -13.43
CA HIS A 31 4.49 -7.36 -13.86
C HIS A 31 3.47 -7.04 -12.75
N MET A 32 2.96 -8.06 -12.03
CA MET A 32 2.02 -7.88 -10.93
C MET A 32 2.62 -7.13 -9.73
N VAL A 33 3.87 -7.44 -9.35
CA VAL A 33 4.55 -6.75 -8.25
C VAL A 33 4.89 -5.31 -8.64
N SER A 34 5.37 -5.10 -9.87
CA SER A 34 5.74 -3.76 -10.36
C SER A 34 4.56 -2.80 -10.39
N ILE A 35 3.38 -3.22 -10.86
CA ILE A 35 2.21 -2.35 -10.85
C ILE A 35 1.77 -1.99 -9.42
N GLY A 36 1.87 -2.94 -8.49
CA GLY A 36 1.52 -2.72 -7.09
C GLY A 36 2.44 -1.72 -6.39
N THR A 37 3.76 -1.80 -6.64
CA THR A 37 4.72 -0.86 -6.07
C THR A 37 4.60 0.54 -6.68
N LEU A 38 4.37 0.65 -7.99
CA LEU A 38 4.10 1.93 -8.66
C LEU A 38 2.81 2.60 -8.12
N PHE A 39 1.76 1.81 -7.89
CA PHE A 39 0.52 2.30 -7.28
C PHE A 39 0.76 2.78 -5.85
N ALA A 40 1.47 2.00 -5.03
CA ALA A 40 1.83 2.40 -3.67
C ALA A 40 2.66 3.69 -3.64
N PHE A 41 3.63 3.84 -4.54
CA PHE A 41 4.42 5.08 -4.65
C PHE A 41 3.55 6.28 -5.05
N THR A 42 2.64 6.10 -6.01
CA THR A 42 1.69 7.15 -6.39
C THR A 42 0.84 7.58 -5.19
N LEU A 43 0.29 6.63 -4.43
CA LEU A 43 -0.47 6.92 -3.20
C LEU A 43 0.37 7.61 -2.14
N VAL A 44 1.64 7.24 -1.96
CA VAL A 44 2.56 7.90 -1.02
C VAL A 44 2.82 9.35 -1.45
N CYS A 45 3.08 9.60 -2.74
CA CYS A 45 3.27 10.97 -3.24
C CYS A 45 2.02 11.83 -3.05
N VAL A 46 0.83 11.28 -3.31
CA VAL A 46 -0.45 11.96 -3.01
C VAL A 46 -0.61 12.18 -1.51
N GLY A 47 -0.32 11.16 -0.69
CA GLY A 47 -0.39 11.23 0.77
C GLY A 47 0.51 12.32 1.35
N ILE A 48 1.71 12.54 0.79
CA ILE A 48 2.60 13.65 1.19
C ILE A 48 1.96 15.01 0.91
N LEU A 49 1.26 15.16 -0.24
CA LEU A 49 0.54 16.39 -0.57
C LEU A 49 -0.65 16.62 0.38
N VAL A 50 -1.42 15.56 0.67
CA VAL A 50 -2.56 15.60 1.61
C VAL A 50 -2.08 15.94 3.02
N LEU A 51 -1.07 15.25 3.55
CA LEU A 51 -0.52 15.50 4.89
C LEU A 51 0.02 16.93 5.05
N ARG A 52 0.56 17.51 3.98
CA ARG A 52 0.99 18.92 4.00
C ARG A 52 -0.18 19.90 4.06
N LYS A 53 -1.36 19.53 3.56
CA LYS A 53 -2.59 20.35 3.67
C LYS A 53 -3.30 20.13 5.01
N THR A 54 -3.36 18.91 5.51
CA THR A 54 -4.09 18.57 6.74
C THR A 54 -3.33 18.96 8.00
N ASP A 55 -2.02 18.69 8.09
CA ASP A 55 -1.20 18.99 9.27
C ASP A 55 0.07 19.81 8.91
N PRO A 56 -0.07 21.14 8.79
CA PRO A 56 1.03 22.03 8.45
C PRO A 56 2.02 22.26 9.62
N ASN A 57 1.58 22.11 10.87
CA ASN A 57 2.36 22.44 12.08
C ASN A 57 3.19 21.26 12.64
N LEU A 58 3.22 20.10 11.98
CA LEU A 58 3.97 18.93 12.45
C LEU A 58 5.49 19.19 12.34
N GLU A 59 6.24 18.97 13.41
CA GLU A 59 7.71 19.05 13.39
C GLU A 59 8.28 17.95 12.48
N ARG A 60 8.80 18.35 11.32
CA ARG A 60 9.40 17.44 10.34
C ARG A 60 10.93 17.49 10.49
N PRO A 61 11.58 16.47 11.07
CA PRO A 61 13.03 16.45 11.26
C PRO A 61 13.79 16.38 9.93
N PHE A 62 13.13 15.91 8.86
CA PHE A 62 13.64 15.95 7.49
C PHE A 62 12.63 16.68 6.59
N LYS A 63 13.00 17.86 6.10
CA LYS A 63 12.23 18.63 5.11
C LYS A 63 12.85 18.41 3.74
N THR A 64 12.11 17.81 2.82
CA THR A 64 12.52 17.75 1.42
C THR A 64 12.55 19.18 0.86
N PRO A 65 13.68 19.65 0.29
CA PRO A 65 13.92 21.06 -0.02
C PRO A 65 13.04 21.63 -1.15
N LEU A 66 12.36 20.77 -1.92
CA LEU A 66 11.64 21.11 -3.15
C LEU A 66 10.17 20.62 -3.16
N VAL A 67 9.50 20.58 -2.01
CA VAL A 67 8.06 20.27 -1.95
C VAL A 67 7.28 21.55 -2.28
N PRO A 68 6.40 21.57 -3.30
CA PRO A 68 5.61 20.46 -3.84
C PRO A 68 6.09 19.84 -5.18
N PHE A 69 7.20 20.29 -5.75
CA PHE A 69 7.68 19.84 -7.06
C PHE A 69 8.08 18.36 -7.08
N VAL A 70 8.78 17.89 -6.05
CA VAL A 70 9.27 16.50 -5.96
C VAL A 70 8.13 15.47 -5.98
N PRO A 71 7.05 15.60 -5.15
CA PRO A 71 5.91 14.70 -5.23
C PRO A 71 5.20 14.72 -6.59
N ILE A 72 5.06 15.88 -7.23
CA ILE A 72 4.37 16.00 -8.52
C ILE A 72 5.15 15.28 -9.62
N MET A 73 6.47 15.48 -9.67
CA MET A 73 7.34 14.76 -10.59
C MET A 73 7.33 13.25 -10.32
N GLY A 74 7.29 12.84 -9.05
CA GLY A 74 7.14 11.44 -8.66
C GLY A 74 5.84 10.82 -9.18
N ILE A 75 4.72 11.53 -9.04
CA ILE A 75 3.42 11.10 -9.59
C ILE A 75 3.50 10.98 -11.11
N LEU A 76 4.05 11.98 -11.80
CA LEU A 76 4.18 11.95 -13.26
C LEU A 76 5.01 10.75 -13.73
N VAL A 77 6.16 10.50 -13.13
CA VAL A 77 7.02 9.35 -13.48
C VAL A 77 6.34 8.03 -13.17
N CYS A 78 5.67 7.91 -12.01
CA CYS A 78 4.95 6.69 -11.64
C CYS A 78 3.78 6.41 -12.60
N ILE A 79 2.99 7.42 -12.97
CA ILE A 79 1.88 7.29 -13.91
C ILE A 79 2.39 6.94 -15.31
N LEU A 80 3.47 7.57 -15.79
CA LEU A 80 4.07 7.25 -17.09
C LEU A 80 4.58 5.80 -17.16
N MET A 81 5.24 5.33 -16.10
CA MET A 81 5.66 3.93 -15.98
C MET A 81 4.44 2.99 -15.92
N MET A 82 3.39 3.37 -15.21
CA MET A 82 2.15 2.58 -15.09
C MET A 82 1.39 2.50 -16.42
N ALA A 83 1.46 3.53 -17.26
CA ALA A 83 0.89 3.55 -18.61
C ALA A 83 1.67 2.70 -19.62
N SER A 84 2.96 2.42 -19.33
CA SER A 84 3.79 1.53 -20.15
C SER A 84 3.60 0.05 -19.80
N LEU A 85 2.81 -0.28 -18.76
CA LEU A 85 2.50 -1.66 -18.37
C LEU A 85 1.18 -2.16 -19.01
N PRO A 86 1.08 -3.46 -19.36
CA PRO A 86 -0.11 -4.03 -19.98
C PRO A 86 -1.36 -3.93 -19.08
N ILE A 87 -2.53 -3.71 -19.71
CA ILE A 87 -3.82 -3.49 -19.05
C ILE A 87 -4.26 -4.67 -18.15
N GLU A 88 -3.82 -5.89 -18.47
CA GLU A 88 -4.00 -7.11 -17.66
C GLU A 88 -3.57 -6.93 -16.18
N SER A 89 -2.55 -6.09 -15.95
CA SER A 89 -2.05 -5.80 -14.60
C SER A 89 -3.01 -4.92 -13.81
N TRP A 90 -3.72 -4.01 -14.48
CA TRP A 90 -4.68 -3.09 -13.87
C TRP A 90 -5.93 -3.81 -13.38
N GLU A 91 -6.43 -4.78 -14.17
CA GLU A 91 -7.62 -5.55 -13.79
C GLU A 91 -7.37 -6.37 -12.53
N ARG A 92 -6.22 -7.04 -12.44
CA ARG A 92 -5.82 -7.81 -11.25
C ARG A 92 -5.70 -6.92 -10.01
N LEU A 93 -5.14 -5.72 -10.16
CA LEU A 93 -5.04 -4.74 -9.08
C LEU A 93 -6.43 -4.23 -8.65
N ALA A 94 -7.32 -3.95 -9.60
CA ALA A 94 -8.69 -3.52 -9.31
C ALA A 94 -9.51 -4.61 -8.60
N VAL A 95 -9.39 -5.86 -9.03
CA VAL A 95 -10.02 -7.01 -8.37
C VAL A 95 -9.50 -7.16 -6.94
N TRP A 96 -8.17 -7.11 -6.74
CA TRP A 96 -7.58 -7.23 -5.41
C TRP A 96 -7.99 -6.07 -4.48
N LEU A 97 -7.98 -4.83 -4.99
CA LEU A 97 -8.48 -3.66 -4.25
C LEU A 97 -9.98 -3.80 -3.92
N GLY A 98 -10.78 -4.31 -4.85
CA GLY A 98 -12.20 -4.58 -4.65
C GLY A 98 -12.43 -5.60 -3.54
N ILE A 99 -11.70 -6.71 -3.54
CA ILE A 99 -11.74 -7.72 -2.47
C ILE A 99 -11.28 -7.11 -1.14
N GLY A 100 -10.18 -6.36 -1.13
CA GLY A 100 -9.68 -5.67 0.06
C GLY A 100 -10.69 -4.68 0.64
N LEU A 101 -11.34 -3.89 -0.20
CA LEU A 101 -12.43 -2.99 0.19
C LEU A 101 -13.64 -3.77 0.71
N LEU A 102 -14.04 -4.86 0.06
CA LEU A 102 -15.15 -5.70 0.51
C LEU A 102 -14.88 -6.27 1.90
N ILE A 103 -13.70 -6.85 2.13
CA ILE A 103 -13.27 -7.33 3.44
C ILE A 103 -13.23 -6.18 4.45
N TYR A 104 -12.68 -5.02 4.07
CA TYR A 104 -12.66 -3.84 4.92
C TYR A 104 -14.07 -3.36 5.29
N PHE A 105 -15.03 -3.35 4.36
CA PHE A 105 -16.42 -2.97 4.66
C PHE A 105 -17.10 -4.02 5.54
N VAL A 106 -16.94 -5.31 5.26
CA VAL A 106 -17.56 -6.40 6.02
C VAL A 106 -17.00 -6.48 7.44
N TYR A 107 -15.68 -6.38 7.60
CA TYR A 107 -15.00 -6.44 8.90
C TYR A 107 -14.99 -5.08 9.61
N GLY A 108 -14.66 -4.01 8.90
CA GLY A 108 -14.54 -2.64 9.42
C GLY A 108 -15.88 -2.01 9.83
N LYS A 109 -17.00 -2.36 9.17
CA LYS A 109 -18.34 -1.97 9.68
C LYS A 109 -18.61 -2.53 11.07
N LYS A 110 -18.02 -3.68 11.41
CA LYS A 110 -18.21 -4.36 12.70
C LYS A 110 -17.17 -3.98 13.77
N HIS A 111 -16.11 -3.26 13.40
CA HIS A 111 -15.00 -2.86 14.28
C HIS A 111 -14.67 -1.36 14.20
N SER A 112 -15.60 -0.52 13.75
CA SER A 112 -15.38 0.93 13.66
C SER A 112 -15.19 1.55 15.05
N VAL A 113 -13.91 1.71 15.41
CA VAL A 113 -13.42 2.31 16.66
C VAL A 113 -13.68 3.83 16.70
N ILE A 114 -14.36 4.39 15.69
CA ILE A 114 -14.76 5.81 15.65
C ILE A 114 -15.66 6.19 16.85
N ARG A 115 -16.34 5.23 17.48
CA ARG A 115 -17.15 5.47 18.69
C ARG A 115 -16.36 5.42 20.02
N LYS A 116 -15.14 4.87 20.06
CA LYS A 116 -14.40 4.71 21.34
C LYS A 116 -13.48 5.89 21.70
N GLN A 117 -13.11 6.76 20.75
CA GLN A 117 -12.26 7.93 21.06
C GLN A 117 -13.05 9.11 21.67
N HIS A 118 -14.33 9.30 21.31
CA HIS A 118 -15.15 10.38 21.88
C HIS A 118 -15.59 10.13 23.34
N GLN A 119 -15.49 8.89 23.84
CA GLN A 119 -15.96 8.52 25.18
C GLN A 119 -14.87 8.57 26.26
N ASN A 120 -13.59 8.67 25.88
CA ASN A 120 -12.45 8.80 26.81
C ASN A 120 -11.96 10.26 26.96
N GLN A 121 -12.67 11.22 26.36
CA GLN A 121 -12.41 12.66 26.48
C GLN A 121 -13.57 13.43 27.16
N GLN A 122 -14.61 12.74 27.63
CA GLN A 122 -15.61 13.25 28.58
C GLN A 122 -15.34 12.64 29.96
#